data_AF-A0A2S6MIF1-F1
#
_entry.id   AF-A0A2S6MIF1-F1
#
_cell.length_a   1.000
_cell.length_b   1.000
_cell.length_c   1.000
_cell.angle_alpha   90.00
_cell.angle_beta   90.00
_cell.angle_gamma   90.00
#
_symmetry.space_group_name_H-M   'P 1'
#
loop_
_entity.id
_entity.type
_entity.pdbx_description
1 polymer ?
#
loop_
_entity_poly.entity_id
_entity_poly.type
_entity_poly.pdbx_seq_one_letter_code
_entity_poly.pdbx_strand_id
1 'polypeptide(L)'
;GHTPAPPPIPMSSPVSASPPAAKDAGAPRRPVASPRSPDQPKRSGAFTFLVRLAGILLLMAGASSAVIYWPRLRTHVSALSQLALPSERAPGNPEPRPATAPTPSESVSVERSPDSAREPAPPAHPSMPLPTTFGVYALNEGQLQELKPVPGKIPDRRVAISAAINTPSATTLTSGDVNFIVFRPDGSIEASVTEVRVVAKVSRSMGVDASGKAAIVNAGDSWVIRSMSYPYKVGPVEDQQRMLLLQPEQDGFTLSPGRYIVVVKGIGYDFTVAGTITDPNQCVERINAANGAFYSPCPPPR
;
A
#
# COMPACT_ATOMS: atom_id res chain seq x y z
N GLY A 1 -17.48 -44.65 -37.12
CA GLY A 1 -16.30 -43.78 -37.23
C GLY A 1 -16.39 -42.99 -38.50
N HIS A 2 -16.38 -41.66 -38.41
CA HIS A 2 -16.16 -40.75 -39.53
C HIS A 2 -15.53 -39.49 -38.94
N THR A 3 -14.22 -39.38 -39.11
CA THR A 3 -13.42 -38.22 -38.71
C THR A 3 -13.42 -37.23 -39.87
N PRO A 4 -13.77 -35.94 -39.69
CA PRO A 4 -13.65 -34.97 -40.77
C PRO A 4 -12.19 -34.49 -40.89
N ALA A 5 -11.72 -34.41 -42.13
CA ALA A 5 -10.36 -34.04 -42.52
C ALA A 5 -10.04 -32.55 -42.22
N PRO A 6 -8.77 -32.20 -41.98
CA PRO A 6 -8.36 -30.82 -41.73
C PRO A 6 -8.32 -29.99 -43.03
N PRO A 7 -8.56 -28.66 -42.95
CA PRO A 7 -8.53 -27.77 -44.11
C PRO A 7 -7.09 -27.52 -44.62
N PRO A 8 -6.91 -27.24 -45.92
CA PRO A 8 -5.59 -27.02 -46.52
C PRO A 8 -4.97 -25.67 -46.13
N ILE A 9 -3.66 -25.69 -45.94
CA ILE A 9 -2.78 -24.54 -45.67
C ILE A 9 -2.63 -23.71 -46.97
N PRO A 10 -2.80 -22.37 -46.94
CA PRO A 10 -2.55 -21.55 -48.12
C PRO A 10 -1.05 -21.46 -48.43
N MET A 11 -0.71 -21.84 -49.66
CA MET A 11 0.64 -21.72 -50.23
C MET A 11 0.98 -20.25 -50.49
N SER A 12 2.16 -19.85 -50.05
CA SER A 12 2.83 -18.59 -50.37
C SER A 12 3.37 -18.63 -51.81
N SER A 13 2.88 -17.73 -52.66
CA SER A 13 3.52 -17.44 -53.96
C SER A 13 4.63 -16.40 -53.78
N PRO A 14 5.83 -16.60 -54.35
CA PRO A 14 6.85 -15.57 -54.46
C PRO A 14 6.65 -14.80 -55.78
N VAL A 15 6.55 -13.48 -55.73
CA VAL A 15 6.68 -12.64 -56.94
C VAL A 15 7.77 -11.61 -56.68
N SER A 16 8.89 -11.89 -57.32
CA SER A 16 10.02 -11.02 -57.56
C SER A 16 9.70 -10.10 -58.74
N ALA A 17 9.90 -8.79 -58.61
CA ALA A 17 10.26 -7.90 -59.72
C ALA A 17 10.64 -6.49 -59.20
N SER A 18 11.89 -6.12 -59.41
CA SER A 18 12.36 -4.74 -59.70
C SER A 18 12.90 -4.76 -61.15
N PRO A 19 13.31 -3.65 -61.82
CA PRO A 19 13.13 -2.19 -61.64
C PRO A 19 12.62 -1.56 -63.01
N PRO A 20 12.81 -0.27 -63.42
CA PRO A 20 14.10 0.44 -63.55
C PRO A 20 14.12 1.95 -63.17
N ALA A 21 15.35 2.46 -63.03
CA ALA A 21 15.72 3.87 -62.97
C ALA A 21 16.10 4.43 -64.35
N ALA A 22 15.80 5.70 -64.60
CA ALA A 22 16.39 6.65 -65.58
C ALA A 22 15.56 7.98 -65.48
N LYS A 23 16.02 9.21 -65.72
CA LYS A 23 17.30 9.85 -66.09
C LYS A 23 17.11 11.38 -65.89
N ASP A 24 18.22 12.10 -65.80
CA ASP A 24 18.37 13.56 -65.66
C ASP A 24 17.72 14.47 -66.74
N ALA A 25 17.32 15.68 -66.32
CA ALA A 25 17.41 16.97 -67.04
C ALA A 25 17.05 18.09 -66.02
N GLY A 26 17.93 19.01 -65.60
CA GLY A 26 18.45 20.16 -66.36
C GLY A 26 18.08 21.48 -65.63
N ALA A 27 19.05 22.12 -64.96
CA ALA A 27 18.94 23.43 -64.27
C ALA A 27 19.04 24.62 -65.25
N PRO A 28 18.79 25.91 -64.87
CA PRO A 28 19.87 26.73 -64.26
C PRO A 28 19.50 27.97 -63.38
N ARG A 29 20.40 28.27 -62.39
CA ARG A 29 20.98 29.58 -61.91
C ARG A 29 20.04 30.71 -61.38
N ARG A 30 20.30 31.50 -60.31
CA ARG A 30 21.52 32.21 -59.81
C ARG A 30 21.20 32.93 -58.44
N PRO A 31 22.04 33.77 -57.78
CA PRO A 31 22.99 33.38 -56.71
C PRO A 31 23.05 34.27 -55.41
N VAL A 32 23.92 33.84 -54.47
CA VAL A 32 24.68 34.59 -53.41
C VAL A 32 23.97 35.14 -52.16
N ALA A 33 24.33 34.58 -50.99
CA ALA A 33 24.87 35.33 -49.83
C ALA A 33 25.71 34.41 -48.92
N SER A 34 26.91 34.89 -48.56
CA SER A 34 27.99 34.20 -47.83
C SER A 34 27.75 34.03 -46.31
N PRO A 35 28.48 33.12 -45.63
CA PRO A 35 28.39 32.90 -44.18
C PRO A 35 29.21 33.93 -43.40
N ARG A 36 28.72 34.38 -42.23
CA ARG A 36 29.44 35.26 -41.31
C ARG A 36 29.86 34.50 -40.05
N SER A 37 31.09 34.77 -39.65
CA SER A 37 31.97 34.14 -38.65
C SER A 37 31.35 33.77 -37.29
N PRO A 38 31.84 32.69 -36.63
CA PRO A 38 31.75 32.51 -35.19
C PRO A 38 32.81 33.38 -34.50
N ASP A 39 32.44 34.06 -33.40
CA ASP A 39 33.30 34.32 -32.23
C ASP A 39 32.64 35.38 -31.33
N GLN A 40 31.98 34.91 -30.27
CA GLN A 40 31.80 35.73 -29.07
C GLN A 40 31.74 34.81 -27.84
N PRO A 41 32.84 34.66 -27.07
CA PRO A 41 32.79 33.92 -25.82
C PRO A 41 32.08 34.75 -24.74
N LYS A 42 30.86 34.32 -24.42
CA LYS A 42 29.99 34.82 -23.35
C LYS A 42 30.56 34.43 -21.98
N ARG A 43 31.66 35.06 -21.55
CA ARG A 43 32.41 34.69 -20.34
C ARG A 43 31.98 35.42 -19.05
N SER A 44 30.79 36.02 -18.98
CA SER A 44 30.33 36.72 -17.77
C SER A 44 29.21 36.00 -16.99
N GLY A 45 28.62 34.92 -17.53
CA GLY A 45 27.49 34.22 -16.89
C GLY A 45 27.90 33.11 -15.91
N ALA A 46 28.98 32.39 -16.20
CA ALA A 46 29.40 31.22 -15.41
C ALA A 46 29.97 31.59 -14.04
N PHE A 47 30.65 32.74 -13.92
CA PHE A 47 31.29 33.16 -12.67
C PHE A 47 30.26 33.55 -11.61
N THR A 48 29.20 34.27 -12.01
CA THR A 48 28.09 34.65 -11.13
C THR A 48 27.27 33.44 -10.67
N PHE A 49 27.16 32.42 -11.53
CA PHE A 49 26.44 31.19 -11.21
C PHE A 49 27.22 30.33 -10.20
N LEU A 50 28.54 30.23 -10.35
CA LEU A 50 29.41 29.51 -9.42
C LEU A 50 29.45 30.16 -8.02
N VAL A 51 29.51 31.50 -7.95
CA VAL A 51 29.48 32.22 -6.66
C VAL A 51 28.13 32.03 -5.95
N ARG A 52 27.01 32.07 -6.68
CA ARG A 52 25.68 31.81 -6.10
C ARG A 52 25.51 30.38 -5.64
N LEU A 53 26.02 29.40 -6.39
CA LEU A 53 25.97 27.99 -6.00
C LEU A 53 26.79 27.72 -4.72
N ALA A 54 27.99 28.32 -4.61
CA ALA A 54 28.82 28.20 -3.42
C ALA A 54 28.14 28.80 -2.17
N GLY A 55 27.48 29.95 -2.31
CA GLY A 55 26.70 30.56 -1.22
C GLY A 55 25.52 29.69 -0.76
N ILE A 56 24.77 29.10 -1.70
CA ILE A 56 23.65 28.20 -1.39
C ILE A 56 24.14 26.93 -0.70
N LEU A 57 25.24 26.34 -1.17
CA LEU A 57 25.81 25.14 -0.55
C LEU A 57 26.31 25.40 0.88
N LEU A 58 26.89 26.57 1.15
CA LEU A 58 27.28 26.97 2.51
C LEU A 58 26.06 27.16 3.44
N LEU A 59 24.96 27.73 2.94
CA LEU A 59 23.72 27.86 3.72
C LEU A 59 23.08 26.49 4.00
N MET A 60 23.06 25.59 3.03
CA MET A 60 22.56 24.22 3.23
C MET A 60 23.43 23.43 4.21
N ALA A 61 24.76 23.58 4.16
CA ALA A 61 25.67 22.94 5.12
C ALA A 61 25.49 23.51 6.54
N GLY A 62 25.28 24.81 6.70
CA GLY A 62 24.99 25.45 7.99
C GLY A 62 23.63 25.07 8.60
N ALA A 63 22.59 24.93 7.76
CA ALA A 63 21.28 24.46 8.21
C ALA A 63 21.30 22.97 8.62
N SER A 64 22.13 22.16 7.94
CA SER A 64 22.29 20.73 8.25
C SER A 64 22.95 20.49 9.60
N SER A 65 23.93 21.31 9.99
CA SER A 65 24.60 21.19 11.29
C SER A 65 23.71 21.64 12.46
N ALA A 66 22.79 22.59 12.26
CA ALA A 66 21.82 22.98 13.29
C ALA A 66 20.77 21.87 13.56
N VAL A 67 20.29 21.18 12.52
CA VAL A 67 19.27 20.12 12.65
C VAL A 67 19.84 18.83 13.26
N ILE A 68 21.13 18.55 13.08
CA ILE A 68 21.78 17.35 13.62
C ILE A 68 22.22 17.53 15.08
N TYR A 69 22.53 18.75 15.53
CA TYR A 69 22.96 19.00 16.93
C TYR A 69 21.81 19.28 17.91
N TRP A 70 20.64 19.73 17.41
CA TRP A 70 19.46 20.03 18.24
C TRP A 70 18.89 18.82 19.03
N PRO A 71 18.86 17.58 18.49
CA PRO A 71 18.31 16.44 19.22
C PRO A 71 19.19 15.96 20.38
N ARG A 72 20.53 16.11 20.28
CA ARG A 72 21.48 15.68 21.32
C ARG A 72 21.57 16.66 22.49
N LEU A 73 21.31 17.96 22.27
CA LEU A 73 21.33 18.92 23.38
C LEU A 73 20.09 18.78 24.28
N ARG A 74 18.92 18.42 23.71
CA ARG A 74 17.68 18.19 24.48
C ARG A 74 17.76 16.99 25.44
N THR A 75 18.53 15.97 25.11
CA THR A 75 18.68 14.77 25.97
C THR A 75 19.55 15.02 27.20
N HIS A 76 20.48 16.00 27.17
CA HIS A 76 21.30 16.34 28.33
C HIS A 76 20.58 17.26 29.34
N VAL A 77 19.63 18.08 28.88
CA VAL A 77 18.88 18.99 29.76
C VAL A 77 17.77 18.24 30.53
N SER A 78 17.16 17.22 29.91
CA SER A 78 16.10 16.42 30.54
C SER A 78 16.63 15.44 31.61
N ALA A 79 17.91 15.05 31.55
CA ALA A 79 18.55 14.22 32.57
C ALA A 79 18.93 15.01 33.84
N LEU A 80 19.13 16.32 33.76
CA LEU A 80 19.46 17.18 34.91
C LEU A 80 18.23 17.61 35.71
N SER A 81 17.05 17.65 35.09
CA SER A 81 15.80 18.02 35.77
C SER A 81 15.26 16.94 36.73
N GLN A 82 15.74 15.68 36.62
CA GLN A 82 15.34 14.60 37.51
C GLN A 82 16.13 14.56 38.82
N LEU A 83 17.19 15.36 38.97
CA LEU A 83 17.99 15.43 40.19
C LEU A 83 17.54 16.54 41.17
N ALA A 84 16.46 17.25 40.87
CA ALA A 84 15.99 18.38 41.67
C ALA A 84 14.55 18.22 42.19
N LEU A 85 14.22 17.08 42.81
CA LEU A 85 13.18 17.05 43.83
C LEU A 85 13.60 16.09 44.98
N PRO A 86 13.81 16.59 46.20
CA PRO A 86 14.07 15.76 47.37
C PRO A 86 12.75 15.17 47.88
N SER A 87 12.61 13.85 47.83
CA SER A 87 11.60 13.14 48.62
C SER A 87 12.27 12.65 49.90
N GLU A 88 12.08 13.43 50.95
CA GLU A 88 12.52 13.21 52.31
C GLU A 88 11.98 11.88 52.85
N ARG A 89 12.90 11.00 53.26
CA ARG A 89 12.61 9.76 53.98
C ARG A 89 13.34 9.82 55.31
N ALA A 90 12.62 9.59 56.40
CA ALA A 90 13.15 9.37 57.74
C ALA A 90 12.23 8.35 58.46
N PRO A 91 12.73 7.58 59.45
CA PRO A 91 12.65 6.12 59.43
C PRO A 91 11.93 5.48 60.64
N GLY A 92 11.62 4.18 60.54
CA GLY A 92 11.20 3.37 61.69
C GLY A 92 10.95 1.89 61.32
N ASN A 93 11.91 1.03 61.67
CA ASN A 93 11.79 -0.43 61.85
C ASN A 93 11.93 -0.68 63.39
N PRO A 94 11.56 -1.80 64.04
CA PRO A 94 11.41 -3.21 63.60
C PRO A 94 10.08 -3.86 64.11
N GLU A 95 9.69 -5.13 63.98
CA GLU A 95 10.34 -6.45 64.10
C GLU A 95 9.22 -7.53 63.87
N PRO A 96 9.50 -8.77 63.42
CA PRO A 96 8.51 -9.85 63.22
C PRO A 96 8.52 -10.92 64.34
N ARG A 97 7.37 -11.55 64.69
CA ARG A 97 7.22 -12.97 65.14
C ARG A 97 5.76 -13.36 65.54
N PRO A 98 5.43 -14.67 65.71
CA PRO A 98 4.14 -15.27 65.30
C PRO A 98 3.29 -15.87 66.45
N ALA A 99 2.07 -16.31 66.06
CA ALA A 99 1.15 -17.26 66.72
C ALA A 99 0.53 -16.89 68.07
N THR A 100 -0.80 -16.97 68.18
CA THR A 100 -1.61 -17.75 69.16
C THR A 100 -3.11 -17.42 68.99
N ALA A 101 -3.95 -18.44 68.86
CA ALA A 101 -5.42 -18.38 69.08
C ALA A 101 -5.72 -18.70 70.57
N PRO A 102 -6.83 -18.23 71.19
CA PRO A 102 -8.14 -18.88 71.00
C PRO A 102 -9.41 -17.98 71.10
N THR A 103 -10.52 -18.56 70.62
CA THR A 103 -12.00 -18.33 70.70
C THR A 103 -12.59 -17.99 72.10
N PRO A 104 -13.94 -17.78 72.34
CA PRO A 104 -15.15 -17.73 71.47
C PRO A 104 -16.25 -16.66 71.82
N SER A 105 -17.42 -16.78 71.13
CA SER A 105 -18.78 -16.23 71.40
C SER A 105 -19.10 -14.90 70.66
N GLU A 106 -20.26 -14.66 70.05
CA GLU A 106 -21.60 -15.28 70.13
C GLU A 106 -22.42 -14.90 68.87
N SER A 107 -23.31 -15.82 68.51
CA SER A 107 -24.44 -15.79 67.57
C SER A 107 -25.10 -14.45 67.23
N VAL A 108 -25.41 -14.23 65.95
CA VAL A 108 -26.79 -13.94 65.49
C VAL A 108 -27.05 -14.63 64.15
N SER A 109 -28.06 -15.49 64.17
CA SER A 109 -28.70 -16.10 63.01
C SER A 109 -29.55 -15.06 62.26
N VAL A 110 -29.37 -14.94 60.95
CA VAL A 110 -30.45 -14.49 60.06
C VAL A 110 -30.46 -15.40 58.85
N GLU A 111 -31.38 -16.34 58.91
CA GLU A 111 -31.88 -17.12 57.78
C GLU A 111 -32.61 -16.18 56.80
N ARG A 112 -32.17 -16.16 55.53
CA ARG A 112 -32.97 -15.61 54.43
C ARG A 112 -32.73 -16.42 53.15
N SER A 113 -33.62 -17.40 52.98
CA SER A 113 -34.31 -17.89 51.76
C SER A 113 -33.58 -18.06 50.42
N PRO A 114 -34.03 -19.04 49.60
CA PRO A 114 -33.26 -19.66 48.55
C PRO A 114 -33.27 -18.88 47.22
N ASP A 115 -32.16 -19.01 46.52
CA ASP A 115 -32.06 -19.27 45.08
C ASP A 115 -33.19 -18.70 44.20
N SER A 116 -33.05 -17.43 43.84
CA SER A 116 -33.64 -16.96 42.58
C SER A 116 -32.65 -17.31 41.48
N ALA A 117 -32.93 -18.43 40.81
CA ALA A 117 -32.35 -18.78 39.53
C ALA A 117 -32.51 -17.56 38.59
N ARG A 118 -31.43 -16.78 38.47
CA ARG A 118 -31.30 -15.79 37.41
C ARG A 118 -31.12 -16.58 36.13
N GLU A 119 -32.23 -16.80 35.44
CA GLU A 119 -32.24 -17.23 34.05
C GLU A 119 -31.20 -16.40 33.29
N PRO A 120 -30.22 -17.03 32.61
CA PRO A 120 -29.27 -16.28 31.82
C PRO A 120 -30.05 -15.51 30.76
N ALA A 121 -30.06 -14.19 30.86
CA ALA A 121 -30.56 -13.34 29.79
C ALA A 121 -29.85 -13.76 28.50
N PRO A 122 -30.57 -14.06 27.40
CA PRO A 122 -29.92 -14.33 26.13
C PRO A 122 -29.08 -13.10 25.77
N PRO A 123 -27.79 -13.23 25.43
CA PRO A 123 -27.03 -12.08 24.96
C PRO A 123 -27.71 -11.56 23.69
N ALA A 124 -28.28 -10.36 23.83
CA ALA A 124 -29.00 -9.66 22.79
C ALA A 124 -28.02 -8.87 21.93
N HIS A 125 -27.41 -9.48 20.91
CA HIS A 125 -26.82 -8.77 19.77
C HIS A 125 -26.83 -9.67 18.53
N PRO A 126 -27.04 -9.12 17.32
CA PRO A 126 -26.75 -9.87 16.11
C PRO A 126 -25.27 -10.20 16.13
N SER A 127 -24.92 -11.45 16.38
CA SER A 127 -23.54 -11.92 16.24
C SER A 127 -23.10 -11.61 14.82
N MET A 128 -22.08 -10.77 14.68
CA MET A 128 -21.39 -10.53 13.41
C MET A 128 -21.17 -11.88 12.71
N PRO A 129 -21.51 -12.04 11.41
CA PRO A 129 -21.39 -13.34 10.76
C PRO A 129 -19.94 -13.81 10.77
N LEU A 130 -19.73 -15.05 11.20
CA LEU A 130 -18.41 -15.66 11.31
C LEU A 130 -18.21 -16.72 10.22
N PRO A 131 -16.99 -16.83 9.67
CA PRO A 131 -16.67 -17.86 8.70
C PRO A 131 -16.65 -19.25 9.37
N THR A 132 -17.13 -20.25 8.64
CA THR A 132 -17.09 -21.66 9.06
C THR A 132 -15.90 -22.42 8.47
N THR A 133 -15.18 -21.84 7.50
CA THR A 133 -14.02 -22.46 6.84
C THR A 133 -12.82 -21.55 6.87
N PHE A 134 -11.61 -22.11 6.88
CA PHE A 134 -10.37 -21.33 6.93
C PHE A 134 -10.22 -20.44 5.70
N GLY A 135 -9.74 -19.22 5.91
CA GLY A 135 -9.58 -18.25 4.82
C GLY A 135 -9.49 -16.82 5.32
N VAL A 136 -9.48 -15.89 4.37
CA VAL A 136 -9.57 -14.45 4.63
C VAL A 136 -10.87 -13.96 4.03
N TYR A 137 -11.62 -13.21 4.82
CA TYR A 137 -12.96 -12.76 4.49
C TYR A 137 -13.08 -11.26 4.66
N ALA A 138 -13.80 -10.61 3.76
CA ALA A 138 -14.29 -9.25 3.95
C ALA A 138 -15.66 -9.30 4.61
N LEU A 139 -15.83 -8.51 5.67
CA LEU A 139 -17.12 -8.19 6.27
C LEU A 139 -17.53 -6.80 5.78
N ASN A 140 -18.58 -6.76 4.96
CA ASN A 140 -19.09 -5.55 4.35
C ASN A 140 -20.62 -5.57 4.41
N GLU A 141 -21.22 -4.52 4.96
CA GLU A 141 -22.69 -4.39 5.10
C GLU A 141 -23.35 -5.61 5.80
N GLY A 142 -22.67 -6.19 6.80
CA GLY A 142 -23.15 -7.37 7.52
C GLY A 142 -23.11 -8.67 6.69
N GLN A 143 -22.46 -8.67 5.53
CA GLN A 143 -22.22 -9.86 4.72
C GLN A 143 -20.75 -10.26 4.75
N LEU A 144 -20.51 -11.57 4.78
CA LEU A 144 -19.17 -12.13 4.78
C LEU A 144 -18.84 -12.70 3.40
N GLN A 145 -17.74 -12.24 2.80
CA GLN A 145 -17.32 -12.62 1.46
C GLN A 145 -15.87 -13.12 1.49
N GLU A 146 -15.63 -14.34 1.01
CA GLU A 146 -14.28 -14.91 0.95
C GLU A 146 -13.43 -14.15 -0.09
N LEU A 147 -12.21 -13.81 0.28
CA LEU A 147 -11.25 -13.16 -0.61
C LEU A 147 -10.30 -14.18 -1.23
N LYS A 148 -9.93 -13.96 -2.50
CA LYS A 148 -9.00 -14.85 -3.20
C LYS A 148 -7.57 -14.31 -3.16
N PRO A 149 -6.58 -15.18 -2.88
CA PRO A 149 -5.19 -14.76 -2.86
C PRO A 149 -4.71 -14.41 -4.27
N VAL A 150 -3.89 -13.37 -4.39
CA VAL A 150 -3.19 -13.08 -5.64
C VAL A 150 -1.99 -14.00 -5.82
N PRO A 151 -1.64 -14.37 -7.07
CA PRO A 151 -0.44 -15.18 -7.33
C PRO A 151 0.85 -14.46 -6.89
N GLY A 152 1.74 -15.22 -6.25
CA GLY A 152 3.05 -14.73 -5.82
C GLY A 152 3.05 -14.04 -4.45
N LYS A 153 4.22 -13.58 -4.03
CA LYS A 153 4.35 -12.79 -2.80
C LYS A 153 4.12 -11.31 -3.11
N ILE A 154 3.47 -10.63 -2.18
CA ILE A 154 3.33 -9.18 -2.27
C ILE A 154 4.71 -8.55 -2.05
N PRO A 155 5.17 -7.66 -2.95
CA PRO A 155 6.43 -6.95 -2.74
C PRO A 155 6.43 -6.19 -1.41
N ASP A 156 7.59 -6.00 -0.80
CA ASP A 156 7.71 -5.15 0.39
C ASP A 156 7.10 -3.74 0.12
N ARG A 157 6.54 -3.09 1.15
CA ARG A 157 5.91 -1.77 1.01
C ARG A 157 6.87 -0.71 0.46
N ARG A 158 8.18 -0.86 0.66
CA ARG A 158 9.21 0.05 0.12
C ARG A 158 9.35 -0.06 -1.39
N VAL A 159 8.88 -1.14 -1.99
CA VAL A 159 8.79 -1.27 -3.45
C VAL A 159 7.63 -0.40 -3.92
N ALA A 160 7.97 0.65 -4.67
CA ALA A 160 7.02 1.64 -5.13
C ALA A 160 5.83 1.00 -5.88
N ILE A 161 6.11 0.06 -6.79
CA ILE A 161 5.14 -0.56 -7.69
C ILE A 161 5.49 -2.03 -7.95
N SER A 162 4.50 -2.92 -7.92
CA SER A 162 4.66 -4.35 -8.21
C SER A 162 4.74 -4.68 -9.71
N ALA A 163 4.95 -5.96 -10.00
CA ALA A 163 4.58 -6.53 -11.30
C ALA A 163 3.08 -6.37 -11.57
N ALA A 164 2.70 -6.43 -12.85
CA ALA A 164 1.31 -6.27 -13.28
C ALA A 164 0.43 -7.46 -12.87
N ILE A 165 -0.77 -7.15 -12.39
CA ILE A 165 -1.88 -8.08 -12.17
C ILE A 165 -2.81 -7.94 -13.37
N ASN A 166 -2.95 -9.02 -14.13
CA ASN A 166 -3.82 -9.07 -15.32
C ASN A 166 -5.09 -9.89 -15.08
N THR A 167 -5.23 -10.49 -13.88
CA THR A 167 -6.43 -11.22 -13.51
C THR A 167 -7.52 -10.24 -13.06
N PRO A 168 -8.79 -10.47 -13.45
CA PRO A 168 -9.91 -9.69 -12.93
C PRO A 168 -10.03 -9.93 -11.42
N SER A 169 -10.60 -8.94 -10.72
CA SER A 169 -10.90 -9.11 -9.29
C SER A 169 -12.03 -10.11 -9.11
N ALA A 170 -11.88 -11.01 -8.13
CA ALA A 170 -12.85 -12.07 -7.86
C ALA A 170 -13.98 -11.61 -6.92
N THR A 171 -13.72 -10.62 -6.08
CA THR A 171 -14.65 -10.18 -5.03
C THR A 171 -14.90 -8.68 -5.16
N THR A 172 -16.18 -8.30 -5.21
CA THR A 172 -16.60 -6.90 -5.29
C THR A 172 -17.50 -6.57 -4.10
N LEU A 173 -17.04 -5.63 -3.28
CA LEU A 173 -17.73 -5.08 -2.12
C LEU A 173 -18.59 -3.89 -2.54
N THR A 174 -19.74 -3.72 -1.90
CA THR A 174 -20.70 -2.63 -2.17
C THR A 174 -20.34 -1.33 -1.46
N SER A 175 -19.69 -1.43 -0.29
CA SER A 175 -19.26 -0.29 0.51
C SER A 175 -17.74 -0.32 0.81
N GLY A 176 -17.16 0.86 1.01
CA GLY A 176 -15.77 1.02 1.45
C GLY A 176 -15.54 0.89 2.95
N ASP A 177 -16.62 0.79 3.75
CA ASP A 177 -16.56 0.41 5.16
C ASP A 177 -16.40 -1.11 5.27
N VAL A 178 -15.16 -1.55 5.39
CA VAL A 178 -14.80 -2.96 5.37
C VAL A 178 -13.92 -3.33 6.55
N ASN A 179 -14.32 -4.39 7.23
CA ASN A 179 -13.47 -5.12 8.17
C ASN A 179 -13.07 -6.46 7.55
N PHE A 180 -11.99 -7.07 8.03
CA PHE A 180 -11.61 -8.40 7.56
C PHE A 180 -11.55 -9.41 8.70
N ILE A 181 -11.96 -10.64 8.42
CA ILE A 181 -11.81 -11.77 9.33
C ILE A 181 -10.80 -12.73 8.73
N VAL A 182 -9.75 -13.02 9.49
CA VAL A 182 -8.75 -14.03 9.13
C VAL A 182 -8.99 -15.25 10.00
N PHE A 183 -9.47 -16.35 9.41
CA PHE A 183 -9.68 -17.61 10.10
C PHE A 183 -8.56 -18.59 9.75
N ARG A 184 -7.70 -18.89 10.75
CA ARG A 184 -6.52 -19.74 10.56
C ARG A 184 -6.63 -21.08 11.29
N PRO A 185 -6.06 -22.15 10.74
CA PRO A 185 -5.97 -23.43 11.43
C PRO A 185 -5.03 -23.40 12.62
N ASP A 186 -3.98 -22.56 12.57
CA ASP A 186 -2.93 -22.48 13.58
C ASP A 186 -3.33 -21.70 14.85
N GLY A 187 -4.42 -20.93 14.79
CA GLY A 187 -4.86 -20.06 15.90
C GLY A 187 -3.80 -19.04 16.36
N SER A 188 -2.76 -18.82 15.56
CA SER A 188 -1.73 -17.85 15.90
C SER A 188 -2.37 -16.46 15.96
N ILE A 189 -1.84 -15.57 16.79
CA ILE A 189 -2.22 -14.15 16.84
C ILE A 189 -1.07 -13.29 16.29
N GLU A 190 -0.04 -13.90 15.68
CA GLU A 190 1.03 -13.11 15.07
C GLU A 190 0.45 -12.23 13.96
N ALA A 191 0.40 -10.93 14.29
CA ALA A 191 0.08 -9.81 13.47
C ALA A 191 1.26 -9.56 12.53
N SER A 192 1.53 -10.50 11.63
CA SER A 192 2.34 -10.17 10.46
C SER A 192 1.64 -9.01 9.75
N VAL A 193 2.37 -7.91 9.56
CA VAL A 193 1.91 -6.61 9.04
C VAL A 193 0.66 -6.76 8.19
N THR A 194 -0.46 -6.27 8.72
CA THR A 194 -1.73 -6.30 8.01
C THR A 194 -2.10 -4.90 7.60
N GLU A 195 -1.96 -4.65 6.31
CA GLU A 195 -2.29 -3.38 5.70
C GLU A 195 -3.09 -3.61 4.43
N VAL A 196 -3.93 -2.64 4.09
CA VAL A 196 -4.69 -2.66 2.84
C VAL A 196 -3.95 -1.79 1.83
N ARG A 197 -3.43 -2.38 0.75
CA ARG A 197 -2.68 -1.68 -0.28
C ARG A 197 -3.55 -1.32 -1.48
N VAL A 198 -3.24 -0.17 -2.08
CA VAL A 198 -3.90 0.30 -3.30
C VAL A 198 -3.43 -0.50 -4.51
N VAL A 199 -4.38 -0.95 -5.33
CA VAL A 199 -4.13 -1.58 -6.63
C VAL A 199 -4.61 -0.65 -7.72
N ALA A 200 -3.68 0.09 -8.34
CA ALA A 200 -4.01 1.09 -9.34
C ALA A 200 -4.21 0.48 -10.72
N LYS A 201 -5.19 1.00 -11.46
CA LYS A 201 -5.37 0.68 -12.88
C LYS A 201 -4.29 1.36 -13.70
N VAL A 202 -3.66 0.63 -14.61
CA VAL A 202 -2.81 1.21 -15.64
C VAL A 202 -3.72 1.72 -16.75
N SER A 203 -3.89 3.03 -16.88
CA SER A 203 -4.82 3.63 -17.85
C SER A 203 -4.25 3.68 -19.27
N ARG A 204 -2.96 3.96 -19.38
CA ARG A 204 -2.21 3.98 -20.63
C ARG A 204 -0.79 3.49 -20.41
N SER A 205 -0.23 2.87 -21.43
CA SER A 205 1.18 2.51 -21.46
C SER A 205 1.84 3.20 -22.65
N MET A 206 2.98 3.85 -22.45
CA MET A 206 3.82 4.38 -23.50
C MET A 206 4.97 3.42 -23.75
N GLY A 207 5.32 3.20 -25.01
CA GLY A 207 6.45 2.36 -25.40
C GLY A 207 7.01 2.79 -26.74
N VAL A 208 7.96 2.02 -27.24
CA VAL A 208 8.54 2.21 -28.57
C VAL A 208 7.89 1.21 -29.51
N ASP A 209 7.31 1.69 -30.61
CA ASP A 209 6.71 0.83 -31.64
C ASP A 209 7.77 0.16 -32.53
N ALA A 210 7.34 -0.68 -33.47
CA ALA A 210 8.22 -1.37 -34.40
C ALA A 210 9.03 -0.41 -35.30
N SER A 211 8.63 0.85 -35.42
CA SER A 211 9.34 1.89 -36.19
C SER A 211 10.36 2.67 -35.35
N GLY A 212 10.49 2.36 -34.06
CA GLY A 212 11.38 3.08 -33.15
C GLY A 212 10.77 4.38 -32.61
N LYS A 213 9.47 4.62 -32.81
CA LYS A 213 8.79 5.84 -32.35
C LYS A 213 8.04 5.61 -31.05
N ALA A 214 7.95 6.66 -30.23
CA ALA A 214 7.13 6.63 -29.04
C ALA A 214 5.65 6.52 -29.42
N ALA A 215 4.97 5.50 -28.91
CA ALA A 215 3.57 5.23 -29.13
C ALA A 215 2.85 4.97 -27.80
N ILE A 216 1.61 5.47 -27.70
CA ILE A 216 0.71 5.13 -26.60
C ILE A 216 -0.04 3.86 -27.01
N VAL A 217 0.09 2.81 -26.20
CA VAL A 217 -0.68 1.58 -26.31
C VAL A 217 -1.70 1.51 -25.18
N ASN A 218 -2.88 0.98 -25.50
CA ASN A 218 -3.87 0.66 -24.47
C ASN A 218 -3.27 -0.39 -23.54
N ALA A 219 -3.27 -0.11 -22.23
CA ALA A 219 -2.72 -1.02 -21.23
C ALA A 219 -3.65 -2.20 -20.92
N GLY A 220 -4.86 -2.23 -21.49
CA GLY A 220 -5.86 -3.28 -21.24
C GLY A 220 -6.27 -3.33 -19.77
N ASP A 221 -6.56 -4.52 -19.27
CA ASP A 221 -6.89 -4.77 -17.86
C ASP A 221 -5.64 -5.05 -17.03
N SER A 222 -4.64 -4.16 -17.13
CA SER A 222 -3.42 -4.21 -16.32
C SER A 222 -3.57 -3.39 -15.05
N TRP A 223 -3.22 -3.99 -13.92
CA TRP A 223 -3.26 -3.37 -12.60
C TRP A 223 -1.91 -3.49 -11.90
N VAL A 224 -1.57 -2.58 -10.99
CA VAL A 224 -0.32 -2.64 -10.23
C VAL A 224 -0.54 -2.31 -8.76
N ILE A 225 0.10 -3.05 -7.87
CA ILE A 225 0.07 -2.77 -6.43
C ILE A 225 1.03 -1.62 -6.17
N ARG A 226 0.54 -0.56 -5.51
CA ARG A 226 1.32 0.60 -5.11
C ARG A 226 1.88 0.45 -3.71
N SER A 227 2.90 1.24 -3.37
CA SER A 227 3.46 1.32 -2.01
C SER A 227 2.54 1.98 -0.98
N MET A 228 1.43 2.58 -1.41
CA MET A 228 0.46 3.16 -0.49
C MET A 228 -0.41 2.10 0.12
N SER A 229 -0.61 2.28 1.42
CA SER A 229 -1.41 1.41 2.24
C SER A 229 -2.20 2.20 3.27
N TYR A 230 -3.33 1.63 3.67
CA TYR A 230 -4.13 2.07 4.80
C TYR A 230 -3.85 1.12 5.97
N PRO A 231 -3.54 1.65 7.16
CA PRO A 231 -3.22 0.83 8.30
C PRO A 231 -4.49 0.23 8.91
N TYR A 232 -4.40 -1.05 9.27
CA TYR A 232 -5.46 -1.78 9.96
C TYR A 232 -4.92 -2.33 11.29
N LYS A 233 -5.69 -2.15 12.35
CA LYS A 233 -5.44 -2.76 13.66
C LYS A 233 -5.94 -4.20 13.66
N VAL A 234 -5.21 -5.08 14.33
CA VAL A 234 -5.51 -6.52 14.42
C VAL A 234 -5.88 -6.84 15.86
N GLY A 235 -7.03 -7.49 16.06
CA GLY A 235 -7.48 -7.98 17.35
C GLY A 235 -8.08 -9.38 17.24
N PRO A 236 -8.25 -10.11 18.35
CA PRO A 236 -9.01 -11.35 18.35
C PRO A 236 -10.49 -11.07 18.08
N VAL A 237 -11.18 -11.99 17.42
CA VAL A 237 -12.65 -12.02 17.46
C VAL A 237 -13.08 -12.57 18.82
N GLU A 238 -14.07 -11.94 19.45
CA GLU A 238 -14.60 -12.34 20.75
C GLU A 238 -15.04 -13.81 20.73
N ASP A 239 -14.66 -14.56 21.77
CA ASP A 239 -14.88 -16.01 21.91
C ASP A 239 -14.34 -16.91 20.78
N GLN A 240 -13.54 -16.37 19.86
CA GLN A 240 -13.02 -17.09 18.69
C GLN A 240 -11.49 -16.98 18.60
N GLN A 241 -10.79 -17.81 19.38
CA GLN A 241 -9.32 -17.78 19.48
C GLN A 241 -8.57 -18.04 18.16
N ARG A 242 -9.24 -18.57 17.12
CA ARG A 242 -8.66 -18.85 15.80
C ARG A 242 -8.95 -17.80 14.75
N MET A 243 -9.68 -16.75 15.12
CA MET A 243 -10.12 -15.70 14.22
C MET A 243 -9.53 -14.36 14.64
N LEU A 244 -9.01 -13.63 13.67
CA LEU A 244 -8.53 -12.27 13.85
C LEU A 244 -9.46 -11.31 13.12
N LEU A 245 -9.84 -10.24 13.79
CA LEU A 245 -10.55 -9.11 13.23
C LEU A 245 -9.55 -8.01 12.88
N LEU A 246 -9.59 -7.59 11.63
CA LEU A 246 -8.79 -6.49 11.09
C LEU A 246 -9.75 -5.33 10.87
N GLN A 247 -9.50 -4.22 11.55
CA GLN A 247 -10.32 -3.01 11.47
C GLN A 247 -9.46 -1.84 11.02
N PRO A 248 -10.03 -0.83 10.35
CA PRO A 248 -9.31 0.42 10.13
C PRO A 248 -8.74 0.97 11.43
N GLU A 249 -7.50 1.46 11.39
CA GLU A 249 -6.89 2.08 12.58
C GLU A 249 -7.67 3.35 13.00
N GLN A 250 -8.11 4.13 12.01
CA GLN A 250 -8.93 5.32 12.20
C GLN A 250 -10.42 4.95 12.17
N ASP A 251 -11.16 5.35 13.21
CA ASP A 251 -12.60 5.13 13.27
C ASP A 251 -13.35 5.95 12.20
N GLY A 252 -14.34 5.33 11.56
CA GLY A 252 -15.09 5.95 10.45
C GLY A 252 -14.33 6.06 9.13
N PHE A 253 -13.11 5.51 9.05
CA PHE A 253 -12.37 5.42 7.80
C PHE A 253 -13.10 4.52 6.79
N THR A 254 -13.18 4.97 5.54
CA THR A 254 -13.76 4.20 4.44
C THR A 254 -12.82 4.24 3.23
N LEU A 255 -12.74 3.11 2.51
CA LEU A 255 -12.03 3.03 1.25
C LEU A 255 -12.81 3.73 0.14
N SER A 256 -12.09 4.46 -0.72
CA SER A 256 -12.66 4.99 -1.96
C SER A 256 -13.00 3.85 -2.94
N PRO A 257 -13.89 4.07 -3.92
CA PRO A 257 -14.09 3.09 -4.99
C PRO A 257 -12.79 2.79 -5.74
N GLY A 258 -12.49 1.50 -5.94
CA GLY A 258 -11.25 1.06 -6.56
C GLY A 258 -10.84 -0.35 -6.15
N ARG A 259 -9.63 -0.78 -6.52
CA ARG A 259 -9.13 -2.13 -6.26
C ARG A 259 -8.07 -2.10 -5.17
N TYR A 260 -8.07 -3.13 -4.33
CA TYR A 260 -7.23 -3.21 -3.15
C TYR A 260 -6.76 -4.65 -2.91
N ILE A 261 -5.68 -4.77 -2.14
CA ILE A 261 -5.33 -6.04 -1.51
C ILE A 261 -5.21 -5.86 0.00
N VAL A 262 -5.77 -6.78 0.78
CA VAL A 262 -5.38 -6.93 2.19
C VAL A 262 -4.18 -7.87 2.26
N VAL A 263 -3.10 -7.44 2.89
CA VAL A 263 -1.88 -8.23 3.02
C VAL A 263 -1.90 -8.97 4.35
N VAL A 264 -1.82 -10.31 4.32
CA VAL A 264 -1.78 -11.15 5.52
C VAL A 264 -0.61 -12.13 5.38
N LYS A 265 0.37 -12.08 6.31
CA LYS A 265 1.59 -12.92 6.25
C LYS A 265 2.32 -12.86 4.90
N GLY A 266 2.32 -11.69 4.24
CA GLY A 266 2.97 -11.46 2.94
C GLY A 266 2.20 -12.00 1.71
N ILE A 267 1.02 -12.58 1.93
CA ILE A 267 0.07 -12.98 0.89
C ILE A 267 -0.96 -11.88 0.76
N GLY A 268 -1.26 -11.44 -0.47
CA GLY A 268 -2.30 -10.45 -0.72
C GLY A 268 -3.60 -11.12 -1.11
N TYR A 269 -4.70 -10.61 -0.61
CA TYR A 269 -6.05 -11.05 -0.94
C TYR A 269 -6.79 -9.90 -1.61
N ASP A 270 -7.20 -10.12 -2.84
CA ASP A 270 -7.70 -9.09 -3.75
C ASP A 270 -9.21 -8.88 -3.64
N PHE A 271 -9.61 -7.62 -3.70
CA PHE A 271 -11.01 -7.20 -3.71
C PHE A 271 -11.17 -5.84 -4.37
N THR A 272 -12.38 -5.55 -4.83
CA THR A 272 -12.78 -4.27 -5.40
C THR A 272 -13.85 -3.64 -4.54
N VAL A 273 -13.76 -2.35 -4.25
CA VAL A 273 -14.86 -1.54 -3.74
C VAL A 273 -15.61 -0.93 -4.93
N ALA A 274 -16.90 -1.22 -5.04
CA ALA A 274 -17.74 -0.78 -6.14
C ALA A 274 -17.87 0.75 -6.19
N GLY A 275 -18.15 1.26 -7.40
CA GLY A 275 -18.38 2.68 -7.65
C GLY A 275 -17.42 3.27 -8.67
N THR A 276 -17.58 4.57 -8.94
CA THR A 276 -16.74 5.31 -9.89
C THR A 276 -15.40 5.61 -9.25
N ILE A 277 -14.31 5.17 -9.89
CA ILE A 277 -12.94 5.46 -9.44
C ILE A 277 -12.65 6.95 -9.63
N THR A 278 -12.60 7.70 -8.52
CA THR A 278 -12.29 9.13 -8.49
C THR A 278 -10.96 9.43 -7.79
N ASP A 279 -10.45 8.50 -7.01
CA ASP A 279 -9.20 8.66 -6.28
C ASP A 279 -8.00 8.62 -7.26
N PRO A 280 -7.17 9.67 -7.33
CA PRO A 280 -5.97 9.69 -8.19
C PRO A 280 -4.98 8.57 -7.84
N ASN A 281 -5.08 8.01 -6.63
CA ASN A 281 -4.26 6.89 -6.21
C ASN A 281 -4.58 5.59 -6.94
N GLN A 282 -5.81 5.47 -7.47
CA GLN A 282 -6.32 4.30 -8.17
C GLN A 282 -5.98 4.29 -9.67
N CYS A 283 -5.25 5.30 -10.17
CA CYS A 283 -4.91 5.42 -11.57
C CYS A 283 -3.42 5.74 -11.76
N VAL A 284 -2.77 4.99 -12.64
CA VAL A 284 -1.39 5.24 -13.07
C VAL A 284 -1.23 5.12 -14.58
N GLU A 285 -0.19 5.75 -15.09
CA GLU A 285 0.26 5.65 -16.47
C GLU A 285 1.62 5.00 -16.48
N ARG A 286 1.85 4.09 -17.42
CA ARG A 286 3.11 3.35 -17.54
C ARG A 286 3.94 3.90 -18.70
N ILE A 287 5.25 3.99 -18.52
CA ILE A 287 6.22 4.31 -19.58
C ILE A 287 7.26 3.19 -19.62
N ASN A 288 7.32 2.47 -20.72
CA ASN A 288 8.34 1.46 -20.96
C ASN A 288 9.55 2.12 -21.64
N ALA A 289 10.69 2.10 -20.95
CA ALA A 289 11.99 2.51 -21.45
C ALA A 289 12.94 1.31 -21.48
N ALA A 290 14.12 1.48 -22.07
CA ALA A 290 15.13 0.43 -22.18
C ALA A 290 15.58 -0.13 -20.82
N ASN A 291 15.52 0.69 -19.77
CA ASN A 291 15.93 0.33 -18.40
C ASN A 291 14.75 -0.09 -17.49
N GLY A 292 13.53 -0.20 -18.00
CA GLY A 292 12.39 -0.70 -17.24
C GLY A 292 11.09 0.08 -17.45
N ALA A 293 10.12 -0.17 -16.57
CA ALA A 293 8.83 0.49 -16.56
C ALA A 293 8.79 1.57 -15.46
N PHE A 294 8.40 2.77 -15.85
CA PHE A 294 8.14 3.90 -14.95
C PHE A 294 6.65 4.15 -14.87
N TYR A 295 6.20 4.68 -13.74
CA TYR A 295 4.80 5.01 -13.55
C TYR A 295 4.64 6.41 -12.99
N SER A 296 3.59 7.08 -13.45
CA SER A 296 3.16 8.37 -12.93
C SER A 296 1.66 8.33 -12.61
N PRO A 297 1.16 9.14 -11.66
CA PRO A 297 -0.27 9.31 -11.47
C PRO A 297 -0.95 9.75 -12.77
N CYS A 298 -2.21 9.35 -12.95
CA CYS A 298 -3.00 9.87 -14.05
C CYS A 298 -3.25 11.38 -13.87
N PRO A 299 -3.36 12.14 -14.98
CA PRO A 299 -3.80 13.52 -14.90
C PRO A 299 -5.22 13.58 -14.32
N PRO A 300 -5.56 14.67 -13.62
CA PRO A 300 -6.92 14.86 -13.14
C PRO A 300 -7.93 14.79 -14.30
N PRO A 301 -9.16 14.29 -14.05
CA PRO A 301 -10.23 14.39 -15.02
C PRO A 301 -10.42 15.88 -15.41
N ARG A 302 -10.56 16.14 -16.72
CA ARG A 302 -10.85 17.47 -17.26
C ARG A 302 -12.32 17.79 -17.21
#